data_AF-A0A1Y1U944-F1
#
_entry.id   AF-A0A1Y1U944-F1
#
_cell.length_a   1.000
_cell.length_b   1.000
_cell.length_c   1.000
_cell.angle_alpha   90.00
_cell.angle_beta   90.00
_cell.angle_gamma   90.00
#
_symmetry.space_group_name_H-M   'P 1'
#
loop_
_entity.id
_entity.type
_entity.pdbx_description
1 polymer ?
#
loop_
_entity_poly.entity_id
_entity_poly.type
_entity_poly.pdbx_seq_one_letter_code
_entity_poly.pdbx_strand_id
1 'polypeptide(L)'
;MNASEAQASASSSKDGLASEHNPHTQPIVGIIGMGDMGRMYAKRLSAGGIKTIYVCDVEEKYPALMEEFKGTGITPLLNGHAVSRLSDLIIYSVEAVHLAKAVQIYGPSTKVGATVAGQTSVKAPEKEAFEKYLPQDVDIVSIHSLHGPTVTTEGQPLIIIHHRGPESKVRLVESTFASFKSRYVHLSYEQHDEVTANTQAVTHAAFLSMGTAWRHSTTYPWETTRYVSGIEVVKVNITLRIYSAKWHVYAGLAMLNPSAQRQIHQYALSVTELFKLMVEGLEEQLANRVWEAREKVFGWSKDEEGGGEASSGNDNGPSISTSSRRRGPILLSEDVLDQFSLGQKPDSAAGPNGRDRGGNSPNSQLSLLAMVDCWAKLGIRPFEHLEVAGTPVFMLWIGVAEYLFRSRSLVASAISAALNDRIHRPDDVEFCMAARGWSECASFGNFDLYKRRFEETADFFRPRFEQATQLGGKMIKAIQDAQGRR
;
A
#
# COMPACT_ATOMS: atom_id res chain seq x y z
N MET A 1 70.64 53.97 -29.99
CA MET A 1 70.86 52.74 -30.78
C MET A 1 69.51 52.08 -30.98
N ASN A 2 69.10 51.94 -32.25
CA ASN A 2 68.06 51.09 -32.86
C ASN A 2 66.68 51.00 -32.17
N ALA A 3 65.60 51.57 -32.72
CA ALA A 3 64.84 51.22 -33.93
C ALA A 3 63.73 50.16 -33.69
N SER A 4 62.59 50.45 -34.33
CA SER A 4 61.45 49.60 -34.76
C SER A 4 60.35 49.15 -33.78
N GLU A 5 59.17 49.70 -34.05
CA GLU A 5 57.90 49.00 -34.36
C GLU A 5 56.90 48.62 -33.25
N ALA A 6 55.84 49.44 -33.18
CA ALA A 6 54.42 49.11 -33.34
C ALA A 6 53.85 47.82 -32.71
N GLN A 7 52.88 48.01 -31.79
CA GLN A 7 51.57 47.36 -31.92
C GLN A 7 50.49 48.10 -31.12
N ALA A 8 49.42 48.46 -31.82
CA ALA A 8 48.18 49.02 -31.30
C ALA A 8 47.16 47.90 -30.99
N SER A 9 46.32 48.17 -29.98
CA SER A 9 44.93 47.73 -29.77
C SER A 9 44.51 46.28 -30.10
N ALA A 10 44.11 45.53 -29.07
CA ALA A 10 42.93 44.67 -29.13
C ALA A 10 42.40 44.35 -27.72
N SER A 11 41.20 44.84 -27.43
CA SER A 11 40.30 44.30 -26.41
C SER A 11 39.91 42.86 -26.78
N SER A 12 39.94 41.93 -25.82
CA SER A 12 39.19 40.68 -25.95
C SER A 12 38.61 40.24 -24.61
N SER A 13 37.30 40.44 -24.53
CA SER A 13 36.33 39.69 -23.74
C SER A 13 36.70 38.23 -23.53
N LYS A 14 36.59 37.79 -22.27
CA LYS A 14 36.34 36.38 -21.92
C LYS A 14 35.20 36.34 -20.93
N ASP A 15 34.01 36.68 -21.43
CA ASP A 15 32.76 36.17 -20.86
C ASP A 15 32.69 34.67 -21.21
N GLY A 16 33.14 33.84 -20.26
CA GLY A 16 32.80 32.43 -20.26
C GLY A 16 31.36 32.31 -19.77
N LEU A 17 30.45 31.93 -20.68
CA LEU A 17 29.08 31.51 -20.38
C LEU A 17 29.08 30.35 -19.36
N ALA A 18 29.11 30.68 -18.08
CA ALA A 18 28.43 29.88 -17.08
C ALA A 18 26.98 30.34 -17.11
N SER A 19 26.06 29.47 -17.54
CA SER A 19 24.64 29.74 -17.44
C SER A 19 24.28 29.86 -15.97
N GLU A 20 24.27 31.09 -15.45
CA GLU A 20 23.69 31.41 -14.15
C GLU A 20 22.23 30.96 -14.17
N HIS A 21 21.95 29.91 -13.41
CA HIS A 21 20.61 29.42 -13.19
C HIS A 21 19.85 30.49 -12.40
N ASN A 22 19.03 31.29 -13.08
CA ASN A 22 18.26 32.36 -12.45
C ASN A 22 17.29 31.75 -11.41
N PRO A 23 17.45 32.02 -10.11
CA PRO A 23 16.67 31.37 -9.05
C PRO A 23 15.20 31.82 -8.99
N HIS A 24 14.74 32.65 -9.94
CA HIS A 24 13.42 33.28 -9.94
C HIS A 24 12.45 32.78 -11.02
N THR A 25 12.84 31.85 -11.89
CA THR A 25 11.93 31.24 -12.87
C THR A 25 11.34 29.94 -12.33
N GLN A 26 10.02 29.90 -12.11
CA GLN A 26 9.31 28.68 -11.75
C GLN A 26 9.54 27.58 -12.80
N PRO A 27 9.64 26.30 -12.39
CA PRO A 27 9.85 25.20 -13.32
C PRO A 27 8.65 25.01 -14.25
N ILE A 28 8.93 24.65 -15.49
CA ILE A 28 7.93 24.13 -16.43
C ILE A 28 7.68 22.66 -16.08
N VAL A 29 6.43 22.31 -15.75
CA VAL A 29 6.07 20.94 -15.37
C VAL A 29 5.40 20.22 -16.54
N GLY A 30 5.89 19.02 -16.86
CA GLY A 30 5.32 18.11 -17.86
C GLY A 30 4.70 16.90 -17.18
N ILE A 31 3.50 16.47 -17.60
CA ILE A 31 2.86 15.25 -17.12
C ILE A 31 2.52 14.35 -18.31
N ILE A 32 3.08 13.15 -18.33
CA ILE A 32 2.84 12.13 -19.35
C ILE A 32 1.93 11.06 -18.74
N GLY A 33 0.72 10.93 -19.27
CA GLY A 33 -0.32 10.07 -18.74
C GLY A 33 -1.35 10.88 -17.95
N MET A 34 -2.49 11.11 -18.58
CA MET A 34 -3.66 11.74 -17.98
C MET A 34 -4.63 10.63 -17.58
N GLY A 35 -4.26 9.87 -16.56
CA GLY A 35 -5.22 9.09 -15.77
C GLY A 35 -5.92 9.96 -14.73
N ASP A 36 -6.57 9.33 -13.75
CA ASP A 36 -7.15 10.05 -12.60
C ASP A 36 -6.07 10.77 -11.78
N MET A 37 -4.91 10.13 -11.57
CA MET A 37 -3.77 10.71 -10.85
C MET A 37 -3.10 11.85 -11.62
N GLY A 38 -2.86 11.69 -12.92
CA GLY A 38 -2.26 12.73 -13.75
C GLY A 38 -3.13 14.00 -13.81
N ARG A 39 -4.46 13.83 -13.93
CA ARG A 39 -5.42 14.94 -13.82
C ARG A 39 -5.39 15.62 -12.47
N MET A 40 -5.32 14.83 -11.39
CA MET A 40 -5.25 15.36 -10.04
C MET A 40 -3.99 16.20 -9.85
N TYR A 41 -2.84 15.72 -10.33
CA TYR A 41 -1.57 16.44 -10.27
C TYR A 41 -1.62 17.75 -11.06
N ALA A 42 -2.06 17.69 -12.32
CA ALA A 42 -2.14 18.87 -13.19
C ALA A 42 -3.00 19.97 -12.54
N LYS A 43 -4.19 19.61 -12.04
CA LYS A 43 -5.11 20.56 -11.40
C LYS A 43 -4.55 21.15 -10.11
N ARG A 44 -3.93 20.34 -9.25
CA ARG A 44 -3.35 20.81 -7.98
C ARG A 44 -2.10 21.67 -8.17
N LEU A 45 -1.23 21.32 -9.11
CA LEU A 45 -0.07 22.13 -9.45
C LEU A 45 -0.51 23.49 -10.03
N SER A 46 -1.52 23.50 -10.90
CA SER A 46 -2.09 24.73 -11.44
C SER A 46 -2.70 25.60 -10.33
N ALA A 47 -3.50 25.02 -9.44
CA ALA A 47 -4.06 25.71 -8.28
C ALA A 47 -2.98 26.19 -7.28
N GLY A 48 -1.85 25.50 -7.23
CA GLY A 48 -0.66 25.87 -6.46
C GLY A 48 0.18 27.00 -7.08
N GLY A 49 -0.23 27.54 -8.22
CA GLY A 49 0.42 28.68 -8.87
C GLY A 49 1.58 28.31 -9.79
N ILE A 50 1.73 27.06 -10.21
CA ILE A 50 2.64 26.69 -11.30
C ILE A 50 2.11 27.29 -12.60
N LYS A 51 2.89 28.19 -13.20
CA LYS A 51 2.47 28.98 -14.37
C LYS A 51 2.38 28.19 -15.68
N THR A 52 3.26 27.20 -15.87
CA THR A 52 3.37 26.49 -17.15
C THR A 52 3.33 24.99 -16.90
N ILE A 53 2.23 24.37 -17.33
CA ILE A 53 2.02 22.92 -17.21
C ILE A 53 1.68 22.36 -18.59
N TYR A 54 2.51 21.44 -19.06
CA TYR A 54 2.28 20.67 -20.29
C TYR A 54 1.79 19.27 -19.95
N VAL A 55 0.76 18.80 -20.64
CA VAL A 55 0.20 17.45 -20.40
C VAL A 55 0.02 16.69 -21.69
N CYS A 56 0.14 15.36 -21.65
CA CYS A 56 -0.28 14.51 -22.76
C CYS A 56 -0.81 13.17 -22.25
N ASP A 57 -1.52 12.46 -23.12
CA ASP A 57 -1.88 11.04 -22.96
C ASP A 57 -1.58 10.34 -24.30
N VAL A 58 -2.15 9.17 -24.55
CA VAL A 58 -2.13 8.56 -25.88
C VAL A 58 -2.72 9.53 -26.92
N GLU A 59 -2.15 9.55 -28.12
CA GLU A 59 -2.42 10.60 -29.12
C GLU A 59 -3.91 10.66 -29.52
N GLU A 60 -4.61 9.52 -29.49
CA GLU A 60 -6.04 9.43 -29.80
C GLU A 60 -6.91 10.26 -28.84
N LYS A 61 -6.43 10.50 -27.62
CA LYS A 61 -7.13 11.33 -26.62
C LYS A 61 -6.79 12.81 -26.72
N TYR A 62 -5.84 13.22 -27.56
CA TYR A 62 -5.38 14.60 -27.65
C TYR A 62 -6.53 15.61 -27.92
N PRO A 63 -7.46 15.38 -28.87
CA PRO A 63 -8.58 16.30 -29.09
C PRO A 63 -9.48 16.48 -27.86
N ALA A 64 -9.72 15.39 -27.11
CA ALA A 64 -10.53 15.43 -25.89
C ALA A 64 -9.82 16.20 -24.76
N LEU A 65 -8.49 16.03 -24.62
CA LEU A 65 -7.69 16.78 -23.66
C LEU A 65 -7.68 18.28 -23.96
N MET A 66 -7.57 18.66 -25.24
CA MET A 66 -7.63 20.05 -25.68
C MET A 66 -8.93 20.74 -25.25
N GLU A 67 -10.07 20.06 -25.42
CA GLU A 67 -11.35 20.62 -24.96
C GLU A 67 -11.48 20.59 -23.43
N GLU A 68 -11.01 19.54 -22.76
CA GLU A 68 -11.05 19.43 -21.29
C GLU A 68 -10.28 20.56 -20.58
N PHE A 69 -9.10 20.92 -21.09
CA PHE A 69 -8.23 21.93 -20.47
C PHE A 69 -8.35 23.32 -21.11
N LYS A 70 -9.31 23.51 -22.01
CA LYS A 70 -9.57 24.80 -22.63
C LYS A 70 -9.92 25.87 -21.60
N GLY A 71 -9.26 27.02 -21.70
CA GLY A 71 -9.44 28.13 -20.75
C GLY A 71 -8.82 27.88 -19.37
N THR A 72 -8.09 26.77 -19.18
CA THR A 72 -7.26 26.55 -18.00
C THR A 72 -5.82 26.99 -18.24
N GLY A 73 -4.99 27.06 -17.20
CA GLY A 73 -3.54 27.29 -17.32
C GLY A 73 -2.74 26.04 -17.73
N ILE A 74 -3.40 24.94 -18.07
CA ILE A 74 -2.79 23.67 -18.44
C ILE A 74 -2.87 23.53 -19.96
N THR A 75 -1.74 23.22 -20.60
CA THR A 75 -1.63 23.14 -22.06
C THR A 75 -1.43 21.69 -22.50
N PRO A 76 -2.43 21.05 -23.13
CA PRO A 76 -2.25 19.74 -23.73
C PRO A 76 -1.31 19.81 -24.94
N LEU A 77 -0.43 18.82 -25.06
CA LEU A 77 0.46 18.60 -26.20
C LEU A 77 0.16 17.25 -26.84
N LEU A 78 0.55 17.10 -28.10
CA LEU A 78 0.21 15.92 -28.91
C LEU A 78 0.68 14.61 -28.27
N ASN A 79 1.93 14.57 -27.76
CA ASN A 79 2.53 13.36 -27.20
C ASN A 79 3.67 13.67 -26.21
N GLY A 80 4.23 12.60 -25.65
CA GLY A 80 5.28 12.67 -24.64
C GLY A 80 6.61 13.25 -25.14
N HIS A 81 6.89 13.24 -26.45
CA HIS A 81 8.09 13.90 -26.99
C HIS A 81 8.03 15.41 -26.79
N ALA A 82 6.86 16.01 -27.10
CA ALA A 82 6.65 17.44 -26.95
C ALA A 82 6.70 17.88 -25.47
N VAL A 83 6.06 17.10 -24.58
CA VAL A 83 6.12 17.33 -23.13
C VAL A 83 7.55 17.23 -22.62
N SER A 84 8.27 16.16 -22.96
CA SER A 84 9.62 15.90 -22.44
C SER A 84 10.65 16.97 -22.86
N ARG A 85 10.49 17.54 -24.06
CA ARG A 85 11.42 18.52 -24.60
C ARG A 85 11.23 19.93 -24.03
N LEU A 86 10.03 20.26 -23.57
CA LEU A 86 9.69 21.61 -23.10
C LEU A 86 9.78 21.76 -21.57
N SER A 87 9.69 20.67 -20.82
CA SER A 87 9.57 20.71 -19.37
C SER A 87 10.90 20.59 -18.62
N ASP A 88 10.98 21.25 -17.46
CA ASP A 88 12.10 21.16 -16.51
C ASP A 88 11.91 20.01 -15.51
N LEU A 89 10.65 19.68 -15.19
CA LEU A 89 10.25 18.52 -14.40
C LEU A 89 9.24 17.70 -15.21
N ILE A 90 9.55 16.44 -15.51
CA ILE A 90 8.68 15.53 -16.25
C ILE A 90 8.17 14.44 -15.30
N ILE A 91 6.85 14.26 -15.24
CA ILE A 91 6.18 13.27 -14.39
C ILE A 91 5.52 12.21 -15.27
N TYR A 92 5.99 10.98 -15.21
CA TYR A 92 5.33 9.83 -15.81
C TYR A 92 4.23 9.31 -14.87
N SER A 93 2.97 9.61 -15.20
CA SER A 93 1.76 9.17 -14.50
C SER A 93 0.97 8.16 -15.36
N VAL A 94 1.67 7.14 -15.84
CA VAL A 94 1.10 6.02 -16.61
C VAL A 94 1.00 4.75 -15.74
N GLU A 95 0.23 3.78 -16.20
CA GLU A 95 0.17 2.47 -15.54
C GLU A 95 1.56 1.79 -15.56
N ALA A 96 1.90 1.07 -14.49
CA ALA A 96 3.22 0.45 -14.33
C ALA A 96 3.61 -0.46 -15.50
N VAL A 97 2.64 -1.18 -16.07
CA VAL A 97 2.83 -2.06 -17.24
C VAL A 97 3.19 -1.31 -18.53
N HIS A 98 2.83 -0.03 -18.63
CA HIS A 98 3.09 0.81 -19.79
C HIS A 98 4.28 1.75 -19.60
N LEU A 99 4.80 1.87 -18.36
CA LEU A 99 5.88 2.78 -18.04
C LEU A 99 7.12 2.51 -18.88
N ALA A 100 7.64 1.28 -18.90
CA ALA A 100 8.87 0.97 -19.63
C ALA A 100 8.78 1.34 -21.11
N LYS A 101 7.64 1.07 -21.75
CA LYS A 101 7.38 1.45 -23.15
C LYS A 101 7.29 2.97 -23.32
N ALA A 102 6.61 3.67 -22.41
CA ALA A 102 6.49 5.13 -22.46
C ALA A 102 7.87 5.81 -22.32
N VAL A 103 8.70 5.35 -21.37
CA VAL A 103 10.05 5.89 -21.16
C VAL A 103 10.95 5.54 -22.34
N GLN A 104 10.85 4.34 -22.90
CA GLN A 104 11.61 3.96 -24.11
C GLN A 104 11.32 4.90 -25.29
N ILE A 105 10.07 5.28 -25.49
CA ILE A 105 9.66 6.14 -26.61
C ILE A 105 10.02 7.61 -26.30
N TYR A 106 9.62 8.13 -25.14
CA TYR A 106 9.66 9.56 -24.85
C TYR A 106 10.91 10.00 -24.07
N GLY A 107 11.52 9.11 -23.30
CA GLY A 107 12.70 9.38 -22.46
C GLY A 107 13.88 10.00 -23.22
N PRO A 108 14.26 9.53 -24.43
CA PRO A 108 15.33 10.14 -25.22
C PRO A 108 15.07 11.59 -25.64
N SER A 109 13.83 12.08 -25.57
CA SER A 109 13.47 13.47 -25.90
C SER A 109 13.50 14.42 -24.70
N THR A 110 13.90 13.92 -23.53
CA THR A 110 13.97 14.71 -22.30
C THR A 110 14.97 15.86 -22.45
N LYS A 111 14.56 17.06 -22.05
CA LYS A 111 15.39 18.25 -22.02
C LYS A 111 16.66 18.03 -21.17
N VAL A 112 17.81 18.47 -21.68
CA VAL A 112 19.10 18.39 -20.97
C VAL A 112 19.00 19.07 -19.60
N GLY A 113 19.46 18.39 -18.55
CA GLY A 113 19.43 18.86 -17.17
C GLY A 113 18.02 18.94 -16.55
N ALA A 114 16.99 18.41 -17.21
CA ALA A 114 15.67 18.27 -16.63
C ALA A 114 15.63 17.13 -15.60
N THR A 115 14.63 17.17 -14.73
CA THR A 115 14.37 16.14 -13.74
C THR A 115 13.20 15.27 -14.18
N VAL A 116 13.37 13.96 -14.11
CA VAL A 116 12.31 12.99 -14.41
C VAL A 116 11.85 12.32 -13.12
N ALA A 117 10.54 12.21 -12.98
CA ALA A 117 9.88 11.53 -11.87
C ALA A 117 8.88 10.53 -12.42
N GLY A 118 8.79 9.35 -11.82
CA GLY A 118 7.65 8.46 -12.01
C GLY A 118 6.67 8.59 -10.86
N GLN A 119 5.38 8.45 -11.16
CA GLN A 119 4.27 8.37 -10.20
C GLN A 119 3.61 6.99 -10.30
N THR A 120 4.41 5.94 -10.30
CA THR A 120 3.91 4.55 -10.32
C THR A 120 3.74 3.99 -8.92
N SER A 121 2.98 2.90 -8.78
CA SER A 121 2.78 2.26 -7.47
C SER A 121 3.90 1.28 -7.08
N VAL A 122 4.73 0.85 -8.04
CA VAL A 122 5.85 -0.07 -7.84
C VAL A 122 7.09 0.51 -8.50
N LYS A 123 8.20 0.58 -7.76
CA LYS A 123 9.35 1.40 -8.12
C LYS A 123 10.47 0.61 -8.79
N ALA A 124 10.57 -0.71 -8.59
CA ALA A 124 11.53 -1.57 -9.28
C ALA A 124 11.49 -1.47 -10.83
N PRO A 125 10.35 -1.66 -11.52
CA PRO A 125 10.31 -1.55 -12.99
C PRO A 125 10.51 -0.09 -13.46
N GLU A 126 10.19 0.89 -12.61
CA GLU A 126 10.44 2.29 -12.89
C GLU A 126 11.93 2.61 -12.88
N LYS A 127 12.65 2.14 -11.86
CA LYS A 127 14.10 2.26 -11.78
C LYS A 127 14.77 1.66 -13.02
N GLU A 128 14.41 0.43 -13.37
CA GLU A 128 14.99 -0.27 -14.52
C GLU A 128 14.72 0.50 -15.83
N ALA A 129 13.49 0.97 -16.04
CA ALA A 129 13.15 1.76 -17.22
C ALA A 129 13.92 3.08 -17.29
N PHE A 130 14.04 3.77 -16.17
CA PHE A 130 14.75 5.05 -16.09
C PHE A 130 16.25 4.88 -16.29
N GLU A 131 16.89 3.91 -15.64
CA GLU A 131 18.32 3.62 -15.82
C GLU A 131 18.63 3.20 -17.27
N LYS A 132 17.72 2.48 -17.92
CA LYS A 132 17.92 1.93 -19.27
C LYS A 132 17.70 2.95 -20.39
N TYR A 133 16.68 3.79 -20.27
CA TYR A 133 16.20 4.59 -21.40
C TYR A 133 16.35 6.10 -21.23
N LEU A 134 16.58 6.61 -20.01
CA LEU A 134 16.84 8.03 -19.82
C LEU A 134 18.29 8.38 -20.15
N PRO A 135 18.54 9.50 -20.87
CA PRO A 135 19.88 10.01 -21.10
C PRO A 135 20.69 10.22 -19.81
N GLN A 136 22.02 10.25 -19.89
CA GLN A 136 22.89 10.41 -18.69
C GLN A 136 22.89 11.84 -18.14
N ASP A 137 22.49 12.81 -18.94
CA ASP A 137 22.46 14.25 -18.65
C ASP A 137 21.10 14.72 -18.08
N VAL A 138 20.27 13.79 -17.61
CA VAL A 138 19.00 14.10 -16.92
C VAL A 138 19.00 13.57 -15.50
N ASP A 139 18.33 14.28 -14.59
CA ASP A 139 18.24 13.91 -13.18
C ASP A 139 17.02 13.03 -12.92
N ILE A 140 17.05 12.20 -11.88
CA ILE A 140 15.97 11.28 -11.51
C ILE A 140 15.62 11.52 -10.04
N VAL A 141 14.45 12.10 -9.82
CA VAL A 141 13.84 12.31 -8.50
C VAL A 141 12.38 11.89 -8.57
N SER A 142 12.11 10.64 -8.22
CA SER A 142 10.79 10.03 -8.38
C SER A 142 9.90 10.27 -7.17
N ILE A 143 8.60 10.05 -7.38
CA ILE A 143 7.58 10.38 -6.39
C ILE A 143 6.56 9.25 -6.21
N HIS A 144 5.85 9.25 -5.08
CA HIS A 144 4.67 8.42 -4.90
C HIS A 144 3.67 9.06 -3.95
N SER A 145 2.55 9.59 -4.46
CA SER A 145 1.39 9.85 -3.61
C SER A 145 0.80 8.52 -3.12
N LEU A 146 0.87 8.25 -1.81
CA LEU A 146 0.29 7.04 -1.19
C LEU A 146 -1.22 7.18 -0.91
N HIS A 147 -1.92 7.92 -1.76
CA HIS A 147 -3.37 8.12 -1.67
C HIS A 147 -4.00 8.12 -3.06
N GLY A 148 -5.30 7.82 -3.11
CA GLY A 148 -6.07 7.88 -4.34
C GLY A 148 -6.33 9.32 -4.81
N PRO A 149 -6.75 9.51 -6.08
CA PRO A 149 -6.95 10.82 -6.69
C PRO A 149 -8.06 11.65 -6.04
N THR A 150 -9.03 11.00 -5.39
CA THR A 150 -10.18 11.63 -4.72
C THR A 150 -9.90 12.00 -3.25
N VAL A 151 -8.76 11.59 -2.70
CA VAL A 151 -8.38 11.87 -1.31
C VAL A 151 -7.70 13.23 -1.23
N THR A 152 -7.87 13.93 -0.10
CA THR A 152 -7.08 15.14 0.18
C THR A 152 -5.60 14.80 0.23
N THR A 153 -4.74 15.68 -0.29
CA THR A 153 -3.28 15.52 -0.24
C THR A 153 -2.69 15.98 1.10
N GLU A 154 -3.42 16.81 1.85
CA GLU A 154 -2.95 17.45 3.08
C GLU A 154 -2.68 16.42 4.17
N GLY A 155 -1.47 16.45 4.73
CA GLY A 155 -0.99 15.50 5.72
C GLY A 155 -0.74 14.07 5.21
N GLN A 156 -1.14 13.75 3.97
CA GLN A 156 -0.89 12.44 3.37
C GLN A 156 0.57 12.29 2.98
N PRO A 157 1.14 11.07 3.02
CA PRO A 157 2.51 10.84 2.63
C PRO A 157 2.70 10.99 1.11
N LEU A 158 3.69 11.80 0.72
CA LEU A 158 4.26 11.86 -0.62
C LEU A 158 5.70 11.36 -0.53
N ILE A 159 5.96 10.18 -1.10
CA ILE A 159 7.31 9.63 -1.15
C ILE A 159 8.14 10.41 -2.15
N ILE A 160 9.40 10.70 -1.80
CA ILE A 160 10.40 11.30 -2.68
C ILE A 160 11.61 10.35 -2.72
N ILE A 161 12.06 10.02 -3.93
CA ILE A 161 13.17 9.08 -4.17
C ILE A 161 14.24 9.79 -4.99
N HIS A 162 15.32 10.18 -4.32
CA HIS A 162 16.50 10.76 -4.96
C HIS A 162 17.41 9.64 -5.49
N HIS A 163 17.53 9.54 -6.82
CA HIS A 163 18.27 8.45 -7.45
C HIS A 163 19.44 8.93 -8.32
N ARG A 164 19.26 10.02 -9.07
CA ARG A 164 20.33 10.60 -9.91
C ARG A 164 20.22 12.12 -9.91
N GLY A 165 21.36 12.81 -9.81
CA GLY A 165 21.43 14.28 -9.86
C GLY A 165 21.76 14.94 -8.52
N PRO A 166 21.93 16.27 -8.49
CA PRO A 166 22.27 17.00 -7.27
C PRO A 166 21.06 17.21 -6.35
N GLU A 167 21.32 17.43 -5.05
CA GLU A 167 20.30 17.70 -4.02
C GLU A 167 19.40 18.91 -4.34
N SER A 168 19.87 19.84 -5.17
CA SER A 168 19.05 20.96 -5.64
C SER A 168 17.82 20.50 -6.42
N LYS A 169 17.87 19.34 -7.08
CA LYS A 169 16.70 18.76 -7.77
C LYS A 169 15.68 18.15 -6.82
N VAL A 170 16.12 17.63 -5.67
CA VAL A 170 15.21 17.19 -4.60
C VAL A 170 14.42 18.40 -4.09
N ARG A 171 15.11 19.50 -3.77
CA ARG A 171 14.46 20.76 -3.36
C ARG A 171 13.54 21.33 -4.43
N LEU A 172 13.89 21.19 -5.72
CA LEU A 172 13.03 21.58 -6.83
C LEU A 172 11.71 20.78 -6.80
N VAL A 173 11.78 19.46 -6.65
CA VAL A 173 10.59 18.60 -6.56
C VAL A 173 9.76 18.96 -5.33
N GLU A 174 10.36 19.07 -4.15
CA GLU A 174 9.68 19.49 -2.91
C GLU A 174 8.96 20.83 -3.08
N SER A 175 9.66 21.85 -3.60
CA SER A 175 9.04 23.17 -3.81
C SER A 175 7.89 23.14 -4.82
N THR A 176 7.98 22.28 -5.85
CA THR A 176 6.93 22.11 -6.86
C THR A 176 5.68 21.48 -6.26
N PHE A 177 5.84 20.55 -5.31
CA PHE A 177 4.74 19.87 -4.63
C PHE A 177 4.32 20.54 -3.32
N ALA A 178 4.85 21.72 -2.97
CA ALA A 178 4.54 22.40 -1.71
C ALA A 178 3.03 22.68 -1.54
N SER A 179 2.33 22.98 -2.64
CA SER A 179 0.89 23.24 -2.64
C SER A 179 0.03 22.04 -2.25
N PHE A 180 0.59 20.82 -2.29
CA PHE A 180 -0.12 19.61 -1.91
C PHE A 180 -0.27 19.51 -0.39
N LYS A 181 0.61 20.19 0.37
CA LYS A 181 0.70 20.10 1.83
C LYS A 181 0.84 18.66 2.34
N SER A 182 1.45 17.81 1.52
CA SER A 182 1.74 16.42 1.86
C SER A 182 2.93 16.34 2.81
N ARG A 183 2.98 15.29 3.62
CA ARG A 183 4.15 14.96 4.42
C ARG A 183 5.17 14.27 3.53
N TYR A 184 6.34 14.88 3.34
CA TYR A 184 7.40 14.26 2.55
C TYR A 184 8.08 13.13 3.32
N VAL A 185 8.31 12.04 2.61
CA VAL A 185 8.99 10.85 3.14
C VAL A 185 10.06 10.45 2.13
N HIS A 186 11.31 10.47 2.56
CA HIS A 186 12.43 10.17 1.67
C HIS A 186 12.80 8.70 1.79
N LEU A 187 12.78 7.98 0.67
CA LEU A 187 13.11 6.56 0.60
C LEU A 187 13.98 6.31 -0.64
N SER A 188 14.80 5.27 -0.59
CA SER A 188 15.36 4.66 -1.81
C SER A 188 14.28 3.88 -2.56
N TYR A 189 14.59 3.52 -3.81
CA TYR A 189 13.77 2.64 -4.65
C TYR A 189 13.46 1.32 -3.94
N GLU A 190 14.48 0.72 -3.31
CA GLU A 190 14.40 -0.56 -2.62
C GLU A 190 13.58 -0.45 -1.34
N GLN A 191 13.83 0.57 -0.51
CA GLN A 191 13.06 0.82 0.71
C GLN A 191 11.59 1.08 0.43
N HIS A 192 11.27 1.83 -0.64
CA HIS A 192 9.90 2.05 -1.06
C HIS A 192 9.18 0.73 -1.34
N ASP A 193 9.76 -0.12 -2.19
CA ASP A 193 9.14 -1.37 -2.60
C ASP A 193 9.04 -2.36 -1.43
N GLU A 194 10.01 -2.37 -0.53
CA GLU A 194 9.93 -3.14 0.72
C GLU A 194 8.80 -2.67 1.63
N VAL A 195 8.70 -1.37 1.89
CA VAL A 195 7.66 -0.79 2.77
C VAL A 195 6.26 -1.00 2.17
N THR A 196 6.09 -0.78 0.86
CA THR A 196 4.79 -1.01 0.21
C THR A 196 4.42 -2.49 0.21
N ALA A 197 5.37 -3.41 0.00
CA ALA A 197 5.11 -4.83 0.14
C ALA A 197 4.70 -5.18 1.57
N ASN A 198 5.45 -4.75 2.59
CA ASN A 198 5.19 -5.03 4.00
C ASN A 198 3.81 -4.54 4.48
N THR A 199 3.29 -3.47 3.89
CA THR A 199 2.00 -2.87 4.26
C THR A 199 0.81 -3.42 3.47
N GLN A 200 1.04 -4.07 2.32
CA GLN A 200 -0.06 -4.38 1.38
C GLN A 200 -0.06 -5.83 0.90
N ALA A 201 1.10 -6.46 0.68
CA ALA A 201 1.18 -7.74 -0.06
C ALA A 201 0.45 -8.88 0.67
N VAL A 202 0.76 -9.11 1.95
CA VAL A 202 0.11 -10.16 2.75
C VAL A 202 -1.38 -9.86 2.97
N THR A 203 -1.72 -8.60 3.24
CA THR A 203 -3.11 -8.15 3.39
C THR A 203 -3.93 -8.47 2.12
N HIS A 204 -3.43 -8.09 0.95
CA HIS A 204 -4.11 -8.38 -0.31
C HIS A 204 -4.19 -9.89 -0.58
N ALA A 205 -3.11 -10.64 -0.36
CA ALA A 205 -3.12 -12.09 -0.53
C ALA A 205 -4.18 -12.77 0.35
N ALA A 206 -4.30 -12.36 1.62
CA ALA A 206 -5.29 -12.90 2.54
C ALA A 206 -6.72 -12.68 2.02
N PHE A 207 -7.07 -11.45 1.65
CA PHE A 207 -8.44 -11.12 1.25
C PHE A 207 -8.82 -11.58 -0.16
N LEU A 208 -7.87 -11.60 -1.10
CA LEU A 208 -8.06 -12.25 -2.39
C LEU A 208 -8.29 -13.76 -2.22
N SER A 209 -7.56 -14.40 -1.32
CA SER A 209 -7.77 -15.82 -1.00
C SER A 209 -9.15 -16.04 -0.37
N MET A 210 -9.56 -15.14 0.53
CA MET A 210 -10.84 -15.20 1.22
C MET A 210 -12.03 -15.08 0.27
N GLY A 211 -12.02 -14.08 -0.62
CA GLY A 211 -13.12 -13.93 -1.58
C GLY A 211 -13.17 -15.06 -2.59
N THR A 212 -12.01 -15.55 -3.06
CA THR A 212 -11.96 -16.71 -3.96
C THR A 212 -12.49 -17.97 -3.28
N ALA A 213 -12.17 -18.18 -2.00
CA ALA A 213 -12.71 -19.30 -1.21
C ALA A 213 -14.24 -19.23 -1.14
N TRP A 214 -14.81 -18.08 -0.75
CA TRP A 214 -16.27 -17.91 -0.66
C TRP A 214 -16.99 -18.12 -1.99
N ARG A 215 -16.37 -17.67 -3.09
CA ARG A 215 -16.88 -17.91 -4.45
C ARG A 215 -16.92 -19.40 -4.77
N HIS A 216 -15.85 -20.16 -4.48
CA HIS A 216 -15.81 -21.60 -4.71
C HIS A 216 -16.75 -22.37 -3.79
N SER A 217 -16.95 -21.90 -2.56
CA SER A 217 -17.98 -22.42 -1.66
C SER A 217 -19.40 -22.01 -2.07
N THR A 218 -19.58 -21.11 -3.05
CA THR A 218 -20.88 -20.58 -3.51
C THR A 218 -21.75 -20.01 -2.40
N THR A 219 -21.13 -19.44 -1.36
CA THR A 219 -21.84 -18.93 -0.19
C THR A 219 -21.45 -17.49 0.13
N TYR A 220 -22.37 -16.74 0.72
CA TYR A 220 -22.10 -15.49 1.41
C TYR A 220 -22.07 -15.77 2.91
N PRO A 221 -20.90 -15.89 3.55
CA PRO A 221 -20.85 -16.37 4.92
C PRO A 221 -21.57 -15.48 5.94
N TRP A 222 -21.72 -14.18 5.66
CA TRP A 222 -22.49 -13.24 6.47
C TRP A 222 -24.02 -13.35 6.31
N GLU A 223 -24.51 -14.11 5.33
CA GLU A 223 -25.92 -14.51 5.26
C GLU A 223 -26.20 -15.74 6.15
N THR A 224 -25.16 -16.37 6.66
CA THR A 224 -25.25 -17.39 7.71
C THR A 224 -25.09 -16.75 9.08
N THR A 225 -25.51 -17.43 10.15
CA THR A 225 -25.35 -16.95 11.53
C THR A 225 -23.89 -16.83 12.00
N ARG A 226 -22.91 -17.16 11.14
CA ARG A 226 -21.50 -17.29 11.51
C ARG A 226 -20.73 -15.96 11.50
N TYR A 227 -20.94 -15.07 10.51
CA TYR A 227 -20.11 -13.87 10.31
C TYR A 227 -20.89 -12.56 10.56
N VAL A 228 -21.61 -12.51 11.68
CA VAL A 228 -22.50 -11.40 12.02
C VAL A 228 -21.90 -10.40 13.03
N SER A 229 -20.72 -10.68 13.61
CA SER A 229 -20.09 -9.76 14.57
C SER A 229 -18.55 -9.88 14.63
N GLY A 230 -17.91 -8.89 15.27
CA GLY A 230 -16.49 -8.90 15.60
C GLY A 230 -15.54 -8.96 14.40
N ILE A 231 -14.48 -9.77 14.51
CA ILE A 231 -13.41 -9.94 13.52
C ILE A 231 -13.95 -10.26 12.12
N GLU A 232 -15.00 -11.07 12.03
CA GLU A 232 -15.52 -11.56 10.76
C GLU A 232 -16.14 -10.44 9.92
N VAL A 233 -16.78 -9.45 10.55
CA VAL A 233 -17.38 -8.33 9.82
C VAL A 233 -16.31 -7.46 9.18
N VAL A 234 -15.20 -7.25 9.88
CA VAL A 234 -14.05 -6.51 9.32
C VAL A 234 -13.53 -7.24 8.09
N LYS A 235 -13.38 -8.56 8.15
CA LYS A 235 -12.92 -9.37 7.02
C LYS A 235 -13.84 -9.26 5.80
N VAL A 236 -15.15 -9.33 6.01
CA VAL A 236 -16.16 -9.18 4.94
C VAL A 236 -16.04 -7.82 4.26
N ASN A 237 -16.00 -6.74 5.04
CA ASN A 237 -15.94 -5.39 4.49
C ASN A 237 -14.64 -5.13 3.71
N ILE A 238 -13.49 -5.58 4.22
CA ILE A 238 -12.23 -5.42 3.50
C ILE A 238 -12.21 -6.26 2.22
N THR A 239 -12.70 -7.50 2.26
CA THR A 239 -12.79 -8.36 1.07
C THR A 239 -13.63 -7.71 -0.03
N LEU A 240 -14.82 -7.24 0.32
CA LEU A 240 -15.73 -6.60 -0.65
C LEU A 240 -15.15 -5.29 -1.20
N ARG A 241 -14.43 -4.51 -0.36
CA ARG A 241 -13.71 -3.31 -0.81
C ARG A 241 -12.59 -3.63 -1.80
N ILE A 242 -11.86 -4.74 -1.59
CA ILE A 242 -10.79 -5.15 -2.50
C ILE A 242 -11.38 -5.53 -3.85
N TYR A 243 -12.42 -6.37 -3.87
CA TYR A 243 -13.06 -6.83 -5.10
C TYR A 243 -13.89 -5.76 -5.84
N SER A 244 -14.30 -4.67 -5.17
CA SER A 244 -14.96 -3.54 -5.84
C SER A 244 -13.98 -2.56 -6.50
N ALA A 245 -12.68 -2.71 -6.26
CA ALA A 245 -11.63 -1.88 -6.87
C ALA A 245 -11.08 -2.50 -8.17
N LYS A 246 -10.27 -1.73 -8.90
CA LYS A 246 -9.69 -2.16 -10.18
C LYS A 246 -8.57 -3.19 -9.96
N TRP A 247 -8.68 -4.35 -10.62
CA TRP A 247 -7.77 -5.50 -10.47
C TRP A 247 -6.29 -5.15 -10.69
N HIS A 248 -5.99 -4.26 -11.65
CA HIS A 248 -4.63 -3.94 -12.07
C HIS A 248 -3.80 -3.23 -10.98
N VAL A 249 -4.47 -2.59 -10.01
CA VAL A 249 -3.80 -2.00 -8.84
C VAL A 249 -3.15 -3.08 -7.98
N TYR A 250 -3.86 -4.19 -7.76
CA TYR A 250 -3.38 -5.32 -6.98
C TYR A 250 -2.38 -6.18 -7.77
N ALA A 251 -2.66 -6.43 -9.05
CA ALA A 251 -1.79 -7.21 -9.92
C ALA A 251 -0.40 -6.57 -10.06
N GLY A 252 -0.34 -5.25 -10.25
CA GLY A 252 0.91 -4.51 -10.37
C GLY A 252 1.82 -4.73 -9.17
N LEU A 253 1.29 -4.56 -7.95
CA LEU A 253 2.06 -4.82 -6.72
C LEU A 253 2.47 -6.30 -6.63
N ALA A 254 1.52 -7.23 -6.82
CA ALA A 254 1.78 -8.65 -6.62
C ALA A 254 2.81 -9.24 -7.60
N MET A 255 2.88 -8.72 -8.82
CA MET A 255 3.71 -9.28 -9.90
C MET A 255 5.01 -8.52 -10.15
N LEU A 256 5.03 -7.20 -9.92
CA LEU A 256 6.18 -6.35 -10.28
C LEU A 256 7.07 -6.01 -9.10
N ASN A 257 6.62 -6.24 -7.86
CA ASN A 257 7.40 -5.99 -6.66
C ASN A 257 8.01 -7.31 -6.14
N PRO A 258 9.35 -7.50 -6.20
CA PRO A 258 10.00 -8.73 -5.76
C PRO A 258 9.77 -9.06 -4.27
N SER A 259 9.70 -8.04 -3.41
CA SER A 259 9.41 -8.20 -1.98
C SER A 259 7.97 -8.68 -1.78
N ALA A 260 7.02 -8.18 -2.57
CA ALA A 260 5.63 -8.65 -2.53
C ALA A 260 5.52 -10.12 -2.97
N GLN A 261 6.20 -10.52 -4.05
CA GLN A 261 6.22 -11.92 -4.50
C GLN A 261 6.72 -12.88 -3.40
N ARG A 262 7.82 -12.51 -2.73
CA ARG A 262 8.35 -13.28 -1.58
C ARG A 262 7.32 -13.40 -0.46
N GLN A 263 6.65 -12.30 -0.13
CA GLN A 263 5.64 -12.26 0.93
C GLN A 263 4.39 -13.08 0.61
N ILE A 264 3.87 -12.97 -0.61
CA ILE A 264 2.70 -13.72 -1.06
C ILE A 264 3.02 -15.23 -1.03
N HIS A 265 4.21 -15.61 -1.49
CA HIS A 265 4.66 -17.00 -1.45
C HIS A 265 4.77 -17.52 -0.02
N GLN A 266 5.47 -16.79 0.86
CA GLN A 266 5.59 -17.19 2.27
C GLN A 266 4.23 -17.23 2.97
N TYR A 267 3.31 -16.31 2.65
CA TYR A 267 1.96 -16.33 3.20
C TYR A 267 1.22 -17.62 2.80
N ALA A 268 1.26 -18.01 1.52
CA ALA A 268 0.65 -19.26 1.07
C ALA A 268 1.29 -20.49 1.73
N LEU A 269 2.62 -20.49 1.96
CA LEU A 269 3.29 -21.52 2.74
C LEU A 269 2.80 -21.55 4.19
N SER A 270 2.69 -20.39 4.83
CA SER A 270 2.25 -20.26 6.23
C SER A 270 0.81 -20.78 6.40
N VAL A 271 -0.09 -20.42 5.49
CA VAL A 271 -1.46 -20.97 5.44
C VAL A 271 -1.42 -22.49 5.29
N THR A 272 -0.64 -22.99 4.32
CA THR A 272 -0.58 -24.43 4.01
C THR A 272 -0.03 -25.24 5.17
N GLU A 273 1.05 -24.79 5.80
CA GLU A 273 1.70 -25.51 6.89
C GLU A 273 0.87 -25.49 8.17
N LEU A 274 0.27 -24.35 8.54
CA LEU A 274 -0.67 -24.31 9.66
C LEU A 274 -1.87 -25.23 9.41
N PHE A 275 -2.42 -25.21 8.20
CA PHE A 275 -3.55 -26.06 7.84
C PHE A 275 -3.20 -27.56 7.89
N LYS A 276 -1.99 -27.96 7.50
CA LYS A 276 -1.52 -29.35 7.68
C LYS A 276 -1.52 -29.78 9.14
N LEU A 277 -0.97 -28.94 10.03
CA LEU A 277 -0.97 -29.21 11.47
C LEU A 277 -2.40 -29.35 12.03
N MET A 278 -3.34 -28.54 11.54
CA MET A 278 -4.76 -28.60 11.90
C MET A 278 -5.44 -29.92 11.48
N VAL A 279 -5.12 -30.42 10.27
CA VAL A 279 -5.70 -31.67 9.73
C VAL A 279 -5.07 -32.90 10.36
N GLU A 280 -3.78 -32.85 10.67
CA GLU A 280 -3.05 -33.93 11.35
C GLU A 280 -3.34 -34.00 12.86
N GLY A 281 -3.98 -32.97 13.44
CA GLY A 281 -4.28 -32.91 14.86
C GLY A 281 -3.06 -32.67 15.75
N LEU A 282 -2.00 -32.06 15.20
CA LEU A 282 -0.73 -31.82 15.91
C LEU A 282 -0.82 -30.56 16.79
N GLU A 283 -1.58 -30.65 17.88
CA GLU A 283 -1.89 -29.52 18.77
C GLU A 283 -0.66 -28.79 19.29
N GLU A 284 0.32 -29.51 19.83
CA GLU A 284 1.53 -28.91 20.42
C GLU A 284 2.34 -28.14 19.37
N GLN A 285 2.52 -28.70 18.18
CA GLN A 285 3.27 -28.06 17.10
C GLN A 285 2.54 -26.82 16.57
N LEU A 286 1.22 -26.91 16.41
CA LEU A 286 0.37 -25.78 16.00
C LEU A 286 0.46 -24.65 17.03
N ALA A 287 0.27 -24.98 18.30
CA ALA A 287 0.32 -24.00 19.38
C ALA A 287 1.69 -23.33 19.47
N ASN A 288 2.78 -24.10 19.49
CA ASN A 288 4.14 -23.56 19.59
C ASN A 288 4.43 -22.58 18.44
N ARG A 289 4.05 -22.94 17.21
CA ARG A 289 4.22 -22.07 16.04
C ARG A 289 3.44 -20.76 16.17
N VAL A 290 2.18 -20.81 16.59
CA VAL A 290 1.33 -19.61 16.76
C VAL A 290 1.86 -18.70 17.87
N TRP A 291 2.27 -19.27 19.02
CA TRP A 291 2.80 -18.50 20.15
C TRP A 291 4.18 -17.91 19.85
N GLU A 292 5.05 -18.62 19.13
CA GLU A 292 6.35 -18.09 18.69
C GLU A 292 6.16 -16.92 17.72
N ALA A 293 5.20 -17.03 16.79
CA ALA A 293 4.89 -15.96 15.86
C ALA A 293 4.38 -14.71 16.59
N ARG A 294 3.52 -14.88 17.60
CA ARG A 294 3.05 -13.80 18.48
C ARG A 294 4.22 -13.07 19.14
N GLU A 295 5.13 -13.81 19.75
CA GLU A 295 6.28 -13.24 20.46
C GLU A 295 7.20 -12.46 19.50
N LYS A 296 7.49 -13.01 18.32
CA LYS A 296 8.34 -12.34 17.33
C LYS A 296 7.75 -11.05 16.78
N VAL A 297 6.44 -11.02 16.55
CA VAL A 297 5.77 -9.88 15.90
C VAL A 297 5.36 -8.81 16.91
N PHE A 298 4.77 -9.22 18.04
CA PHE A 298 4.19 -8.30 19.03
C PHE A 298 5.06 -8.15 20.29
N GLY A 299 6.03 -9.04 20.52
CA GLY A 299 6.88 -9.01 21.72
C GLY A 299 6.20 -9.48 23.00
N TRP A 300 5.06 -10.17 22.90
CA TRP A 300 4.33 -10.70 24.06
C TRP A 300 4.62 -12.20 24.25
N SER A 301 5.17 -12.55 25.40
CA SER A 301 5.44 -13.95 25.76
C SER A 301 4.14 -14.72 25.98
N LYS A 302 4.17 -16.05 25.81
CA LYS A 302 2.98 -16.94 25.89
C LYS A 302 2.13 -16.75 27.15
N ASP A 303 2.74 -16.34 28.26
CA ASP A 303 2.07 -16.21 29.56
C ASP A 303 1.56 -14.78 29.87
N GLU A 304 1.93 -13.80 29.06
CA GLU A 304 1.50 -12.41 29.20
C GLU A 304 0.21 -12.13 28.41
N GLU A 305 -0.67 -11.29 28.95
CA GLU A 305 -1.71 -10.61 28.17
C GLU A 305 -1.09 -9.40 27.46
N GLY A 306 -1.42 -9.19 26.19
CA GLY A 306 -0.88 -8.06 25.44
C GLY A 306 -1.46 -6.72 25.92
N GLY A 307 -0.65 -5.66 25.93
CA GLY A 307 -1.13 -4.31 26.23
C GLY A 307 -1.33 -3.97 27.72
N GLY A 308 -0.93 -4.83 28.66
CA GLY A 308 -0.83 -4.45 30.07
C GLY A 308 0.20 -3.33 30.26
N GLU A 309 -0.17 -2.27 30.97
CA GLU A 309 0.81 -1.37 31.59
C GLU A 309 1.85 -2.23 32.30
N ALA A 310 3.13 -1.86 32.21
CA ALA A 310 4.15 -2.45 33.06
C ALA A 310 3.58 -2.47 34.48
N SER A 311 3.36 -3.66 35.03
CA SER A 311 2.99 -3.81 36.42
C SER A 311 3.99 -2.94 37.18
N SER A 312 3.49 -1.94 37.90
CA SER A 312 4.23 -1.31 38.98
C SER A 312 4.40 -2.37 40.07
N GLY A 313 5.23 -3.37 39.76
CA GLY A 313 5.72 -4.38 40.67
C GLY A 313 6.80 -3.70 41.48
N ASN A 314 6.51 -3.54 42.77
CA ASN A 314 7.41 -3.01 43.76
C ASN A 314 8.55 -4.02 43.99
N ASP A 315 9.54 -4.06 43.10
CA ASP A 315 10.71 -4.96 43.22
C ASP A 315 11.97 -4.18 43.62
N ASN A 316 12.27 -4.24 44.92
CA ASN A 316 13.60 -3.97 45.47
C ASN A 316 14.53 -5.15 45.13
N GLY A 317 15.16 -5.12 43.96
CA GLY A 317 16.20 -6.08 43.53
C GLY A 317 17.12 -5.47 42.47
N PRO A 318 18.42 -5.82 42.43
CA PRO A 318 19.43 -5.01 41.76
C PRO A 318 19.31 -5.09 40.23
N SER A 319 19.36 -3.92 39.59
CA SER A 319 19.17 -3.70 38.16
C SER A 319 20.24 -4.38 37.30
N ILE A 320 19.82 -5.16 36.31
CA ILE A 320 20.58 -5.36 35.07
C ILE A 320 19.78 -4.70 33.94
N SER A 321 20.40 -3.70 33.32
CA SER A 321 19.78 -2.85 32.31
C SER A 321 19.54 -3.60 31.00
N THR A 322 18.28 -3.84 30.66
CA THR A 322 17.86 -3.99 29.27
C THR A 322 16.83 -2.90 28.97
N SER A 323 17.09 -2.15 27.90
CA SER A 323 16.36 -0.96 27.48
C SER A 323 14.85 -1.14 27.46
N SER A 324 14.13 -0.32 28.23
CA SER A 324 12.67 -0.23 28.22
C SER A 324 12.16 0.17 26.83
N ARG A 325 11.74 -0.79 26.01
CA ARG A 325 10.96 -0.51 24.79
C ARG A 325 9.63 0.11 25.23
N ARG A 326 9.47 1.42 25.02
CA ARG A 326 8.15 2.08 25.13
C ARG A 326 7.19 1.36 24.18
N ARG A 327 6.19 0.68 24.74
CA ARG A 327 5.19 -0.11 24.01
C ARG A 327 4.15 0.85 23.42
N GLY A 328 3.83 0.68 22.14
CA GLY A 328 2.91 1.57 21.40
C GLY A 328 1.45 1.47 21.86
N PRO A 329 0.61 2.47 21.59
CA PRO A 329 -0.79 2.48 21.98
C PRO A 329 -1.62 1.48 21.14
N ILE A 330 -2.60 0.84 21.80
CA ILE A 330 -3.56 -0.10 21.19
C ILE A 330 -4.26 0.56 19.99
N LEU A 331 -4.26 -0.14 18.83
CA LEU A 331 -4.79 0.39 17.57
C LEU A 331 -6.32 0.32 17.47
N LEU A 332 -6.96 -0.74 17.99
CA LEU A 332 -8.42 -0.92 17.97
C LEU A 332 -8.92 -1.39 19.34
N SER A 333 -9.96 -0.74 19.86
CA SER A 333 -10.70 -1.22 21.05
C SER A 333 -11.88 -2.11 20.65
N GLU A 334 -12.36 -2.93 21.59
CA GLU A 334 -13.57 -3.76 21.41
C GLU A 334 -14.77 -2.91 21.01
N ASP A 335 -14.94 -1.74 21.63
CA ASP A 335 -16.04 -0.81 21.30
C ASP A 335 -16.05 -0.38 19.83
N VAL A 336 -14.88 -0.28 19.19
CA VAL A 336 -14.78 0.07 17.76
C VAL A 336 -15.13 -1.13 16.90
N LEU A 337 -14.75 -2.35 17.29
CA LEU A 337 -15.09 -3.57 16.56
C LEU A 337 -16.60 -3.90 16.65
N ASP A 338 -17.19 -3.70 17.83
CA ASP A 338 -18.59 -4.02 18.11
C ASP A 338 -19.58 -3.10 17.41
N GLN A 339 -19.20 -1.84 17.16
CA GLN A 339 -20.00 -0.85 16.42
C GLN A 339 -20.40 -1.30 15.01
N PHE A 340 -19.69 -2.28 14.44
CA PHE A 340 -19.87 -2.69 13.04
C PHE A 340 -20.56 -4.04 12.88
N SER A 341 -21.05 -4.67 13.95
CA SER A 341 -21.73 -5.97 13.87
C SER A 341 -22.85 -5.98 12.81
N LEU A 342 -22.76 -6.91 11.85
CA LEU A 342 -23.71 -7.12 10.76
C LEU A 342 -24.82 -8.05 11.24
N GLY A 343 -25.79 -7.52 11.98
CA GLY A 343 -26.98 -8.25 12.44
C GLY A 343 -27.67 -7.58 13.61
N GLN A 344 -28.98 -7.81 13.78
CA GLN A 344 -29.67 -7.41 15.02
C GLN A 344 -29.02 -8.17 16.19
N LYS A 345 -28.62 -7.45 17.25
CA LYS A 345 -28.31 -8.08 18.53
C LYS A 345 -29.47 -9.00 18.88
N PRO A 346 -29.25 -10.28 19.24
CA PRO A 346 -30.29 -11.04 19.89
C PRO A 346 -30.67 -10.26 21.14
N ASP A 347 -31.92 -9.84 21.23
CA ASP A 347 -32.44 -9.27 22.48
C ASP A 347 -32.05 -10.22 23.60
N SER A 348 -31.46 -9.65 24.64
CA SER A 348 -31.07 -10.32 25.87
C SER A 348 -32.32 -10.89 26.56
N ALA A 349 -32.76 -12.05 26.07
CA ALA A 349 -33.80 -12.87 26.66
C ALA A 349 -33.16 -14.21 27.03
N ALA A 350 -32.80 -14.32 28.31
CA ALA A 350 -32.38 -15.58 28.92
C ALA A 350 -33.49 -16.62 28.75
N GLY A 351 -33.31 -17.55 27.81
CA GLY A 351 -34.13 -18.74 27.71
C GLY A 351 -33.79 -19.74 28.83
N PRO A 352 -34.74 -20.58 29.29
CA PRO A 352 -34.57 -21.38 30.52
C PRO A 352 -33.55 -22.52 30.42
N ASN A 353 -32.92 -22.72 29.26
CA ASN A 353 -31.91 -23.74 29.04
C ASN A 353 -30.58 -23.05 28.73
N GLY A 354 -29.74 -22.92 29.75
CA GLY A 354 -28.42 -22.27 29.72
C GLY A 354 -27.41 -22.89 28.75
N ARG A 355 -27.65 -22.74 27.45
CA ARG A 355 -26.61 -22.75 26.43
C ARG A 355 -26.49 -21.31 25.94
N ASP A 356 -25.36 -20.68 26.25
CA ASP A 356 -24.95 -19.40 25.68
C ASP A 356 -25.15 -19.41 24.16
N ARG A 357 -26.24 -18.79 23.70
CA ARG A 357 -26.49 -18.49 22.28
C ARG A 357 -26.20 -17.02 21.97
N GLY A 358 -25.25 -16.44 22.71
CA GLY A 358 -24.74 -15.08 22.51
C GLY A 358 -23.22 -15.00 22.29
N GLY A 359 -22.50 -16.12 22.38
CA GLY A 359 -21.07 -16.18 22.06
C GLY A 359 -20.86 -16.48 20.58
N ASN A 360 -20.02 -15.69 19.90
CA ASN A 360 -19.53 -16.03 18.56
C ASN A 360 -19.03 -17.48 18.55
N SER A 361 -19.44 -18.26 17.53
CA SER A 361 -18.89 -19.61 17.34
C SER A 361 -17.36 -19.52 17.24
N PRO A 362 -16.61 -20.40 17.93
CA PRO A 362 -15.17 -20.47 17.77
C PRO A 362 -14.80 -20.65 16.29
N ASN A 363 -13.78 -19.94 15.83
CA ASN A 363 -13.27 -19.95 14.45
C ASN A 363 -11.75 -20.13 14.49
N SER A 364 -11.20 -20.90 13.55
CA SER A 364 -9.75 -21.18 13.47
C SER A 364 -8.90 -19.93 13.28
N GLN A 365 -9.50 -18.87 12.73
CA GLN A 365 -8.82 -17.62 12.38
C GLN A 365 -7.60 -17.85 11.48
N LEU A 366 -7.61 -18.90 10.64
CA LEU A 366 -6.45 -19.33 9.84
C LEU A 366 -5.81 -18.18 9.03
N SER A 367 -6.63 -17.29 8.46
CA SER A 367 -6.15 -16.09 7.74
C SER A 367 -5.29 -15.15 8.61
N LEU A 368 -5.65 -14.93 9.87
CA LEU A 368 -4.89 -14.08 10.80
C LEU A 368 -3.67 -14.81 11.36
N LEU A 369 -3.83 -16.09 11.73
CA LEU A 369 -2.72 -16.91 12.22
C LEU A 369 -1.61 -17.02 11.18
N ALA A 370 -1.96 -17.29 9.92
CA ALA A 370 -1.02 -17.40 8.82
C ALA A 370 -0.35 -16.06 8.48
N MET A 371 -1.05 -14.94 8.66
CA MET A 371 -0.44 -13.62 8.46
C MET A 371 0.64 -13.35 9.49
N VAL A 372 0.35 -13.56 10.78
CA VAL A 372 1.32 -13.32 11.86
C VAL A 372 2.49 -14.29 11.77
N ASP A 373 2.24 -15.56 11.42
CA ASP A 373 3.30 -16.53 11.12
C ASP A 373 4.16 -16.08 9.92
N CYS A 374 3.56 -15.62 8.83
CA CYS A 374 4.28 -15.09 7.67
C CYS A 374 5.18 -13.90 8.04
N TRP A 375 4.66 -12.94 8.81
CA TRP A 375 5.46 -11.80 9.30
C TRP A 375 6.61 -12.26 10.18
N ALA A 376 6.38 -13.21 11.09
CA ALA A 376 7.41 -13.76 11.95
C ALA A 376 8.51 -14.48 11.15
N LYS A 377 8.15 -15.25 10.11
CA LYS A 377 9.11 -15.95 9.24
C LYS A 377 9.96 -15.00 8.40
N LEU A 378 9.40 -13.86 7.99
CA LEU A 378 10.09 -12.86 7.17
C LEU A 378 10.76 -11.75 7.99
N GLY A 379 10.59 -11.74 9.32
CA GLY A 379 11.10 -10.67 10.17
C GLY A 379 10.40 -9.31 9.93
N ILE A 380 9.17 -9.33 9.42
CA ILE A 380 8.41 -8.11 9.13
C ILE A 380 7.86 -7.54 10.43
N ARG A 381 8.15 -6.26 10.69
CA ARG A 381 7.64 -5.50 11.84
C ARG A 381 6.50 -4.57 11.39
N PRO A 382 5.22 -5.00 11.47
CA PRO A 382 4.11 -4.30 10.84
C PRO A 382 3.88 -2.88 11.39
N PHE A 383 4.14 -2.64 12.68
CA PHE A 383 3.94 -1.32 13.31
C PHE A 383 4.94 -0.25 12.84
N GLU A 384 6.20 -0.62 12.59
CA GLU A 384 7.21 0.34 12.11
C GLU A 384 6.87 0.84 10.70
N HIS A 385 6.33 -0.05 9.85
CA HIS A 385 5.92 0.33 8.49
C HIS A 385 4.62 1.16 8.46
N LEU A 386 3.81 1.09 9.53
CA LEU A 386 2.58 1.87 9.67
C LEU A 386 2.86 3.38 9.70
N GLU A 387 3.92 3.79 10.41
CA GLU A 387 4.33 5.19 10.54
C GLU A 387 4.80 5.80 9.19
N VAL A 388 5.40 4.94 8.36
CA VAL A 388 5.97 5.35 7.07
C VAL A 388 4.89 5.42 5.99
N ALA A 389 4.11 4.35 5.81
CA ALA A 389 3.21 4.17 4.66
C ALA A 389 1.88 3.49 5.03
N GLY A 390 1.41 3.66 6.26
CA GLY A 390 0.18 3.03 6.73
C GLY A 390 -1.04 3.41 5.89
N THR A 391 -1.68 2.41 5.29
CA THR A 391 -2.97 2.59 4.61
C THR A 391 -4.11 2.28 5.59
N PRO A 392 -5.31 2.91 5.48
CA PRO A 392 -6.42 2.62 6.39
C PRO A 392 -6.81 1.13 6.47
N VAL A 393 -6.72 0.42 5.34
CA VAL A 393 -6.99 -1.02 5.29
C VAL A 393 -5.94 -1.81 6.07
N PHE A 394 -4.66 -1.46 5.90
CA PHE A 394 -3.58 -2.10 6.65
C PHE A 394 -3.67 -1.82 8.15
N MET A 395 -3.96 -0.57 8.54
CA MET A 395 -4.14 -0.22 9.96
C MET A 395 -5.23 -1.05 10.61
N LEU A 396 -6.39 -1.13 9.95
CA LEU A 396 -7.53 -1.93 10.43
C LEU A 396 -7.14 -3.40 10.56
N TRP A 397 -6.42 -3.94 9.58
CA TRP A 397 -6.04 -5.34 9.58
C TRP A 397 -4.99 -5.70 10.64
N ILE A 398 -3.96 -4.86 10.83
CA ILE A 398 -3.02 -5.03 11.95
C ILE A 398 -3.77 -4.92 13.27
N GLY A 399 -4.67 -3.94 13.43
CA GLY A 399 -5.43 -3.79 14.67
C GLY A 399 -6.29 -5.01 14.99
N VAL A 400 -6.87 -5.67 13.98
CA VAL A 400 -7.60 -6.94 14.16
C VAL A 400 -6.66 -8.09 14.56
N ALA A 401 -5.47 -8.17 13.96
CA ALA A 401 -4.47 -9.15 14.36
C ALA A 401 -3.98 -8.89 15.79
N GLU A 402 -3.68 -7.63 16.12
CA GLU A 402 -3.31 -7.20 17.46
C GLU A 402 -4.40 -7.59 18.46
N TYR A 403 -5.68 -7.33 18.15
CA TYR A 403 -6.81 -7.70 19.01
C TYR A 403 -6.87 -9.21 19.30
N LEU A 404 -6.76 -10.06 18.26
CA LEU A 404 -6.75 -11.52 18.42
C LEU A 404 -5.55 -11.97 19.26
N PHE A 405 -4.35 -11.51 18.92
CA PHE A 405 -3.10 -11.95 19.54
C PHE A 405 -2.83 -11.31 20.90
N ARG A 406 -3.53 -10.24 21.26
CA ARG A 406 -3.45 -9.63 22.58
C ARG A 406 -3.98 -10.59 23.63
N SER A 407 -5.14 -11.18 23.36
CA SER A 407 -5.86 -12.05 24.28
C SER A 407 -5.38 -13.48 24.23
N ARG A 408 -4.90 -14.02 25.36
CA ARG A 408 -4.47 -15.42 25.41
C ARG A 408 -5.63 -16.38 25.18
N SER A 409 -6.81 -16.05 25.71
CA SER A 409 -8.01 -16.87 25.57
C SER A 409 -8.52 -16.90 24.13
N LEU A 410 -8.46 -15.79 23.39
CA LEU A 410 -8.84 -15.77 21.98
C LEU A 410 -7.89 -16.60 21.12
N VAL A 411 -6.57 -16.50 21.33
CA VAL A 411 -5.58 -17.33 20.63
C VAL A 411 -5.78 -18.82 20.94
N ALA A 412 -5.95 -19.17 22.22
CA ALA A 412 -6.21 -20.55 22.63
C ALA A 412 -7.53 -21.09 22.04
N SER A 413 -8.58 -20.27 22.00
CA SER A 413 -9.85 -20.62 21.36
C SER A 413 -9.69 -20.83 19.86
N ALA A 414 -8.87 -20.02 19.17
CA ALA A 414 -8.60 -20.17 17.75
C ALA A 414 -7.85 -21.48 17.46
N ILE A 415 -6.82 -21.81 18.26
CA ILE A 415 -6.08 -23.09 18.16
C ILE A 415 -7.02 -24.27 18.39
N SER A 416 -7.84 -24.22 19.44
CA SER A 416 -8.80 -25.29 19.75
C SER A 416 -9.85 -25.47 18.64
N ALA A 417 -10.38 -24.37 18.10
CA ALA A 417 -11.29 -24.41 16.96
C ALA A 417 -10.59 -24.98 15.71
N ALA A 418 -9.34 -24.60 15.46
CA ALA A 418 -8.57 -25.06 14.33
C ALA A 418 -8.38 -26.60 14.32
N LEU A 419 -8.33 -27.22 15.50
CA LEU A 419 -8.19 -28.68 15.66
C LEU A 419 -9.55 -29.40 15.68
N ASN A 420 -10.52 -28.86 16.41
CA ASN A 420 -11.74 -29.57 16.77
C ASN A 420 -12.97 -29.18 15.93
N ASP A 421 -12.98 -27.99 15.35
CA ASP A 421 -14.12 -27.52 14.58
C ASP A 421 -14.15 -28.18 13.19
N ARG A 422 -15.32 -28.74 12.89
CA ARG A 422 -15.65 -29.37 11.61
C ARG A 422 -16.54 -28.49 10.74
N ILE A 423 -17.11 -27.41 11.30
CA ILE A 423 -18.01 -26.49 10.61
C ILE A 423 -17.23 -25.56 9.69
N HIS A 424 -16.13 -24.95 10.16
CA HIS A 424 -15.30 -24.06 9.33
C HIS A 424 -14.21 -24.81 8.53
N ARG A 425 -14.01 -26.11 8.76
CA ARG A 425 -12.97 -26.89 8.08
C ARG A 425 -13.08 -26.87 6.54
N PRO A 426 -14.27 -27.00 5.92
CA PRO A 426 -14.41 -26.86 4.47
C PRO A 426 -14.00 -25.48 3.97
N ASP A 427 -14.32 -24.43 4.74
CA ASP A 427 -13.95 -23.05 4.40
C ASP A 427 -12.42 -22.86 4.47
N ASP A 428 -11.75 -23.48 5.45
CA ASP A 428 -10.28 -23.48 5.58
C ASP A 428 -9.59 -24.23 4.43
N VAL A 429 -10.20 -25.30 3.89
CA VAL A 429 -9.71 -26.02 2.70
C VAL A 429 -9.71 -25.09 1.49
N GLU A 430 -10.86 -24.47 1.20
CA GLU A 430 -11.02 -23.54 0.08
C GLU A 430 -10.07 -22.35 0.22
N PHE A 431 -9.89 -21.84 1.44
CA PHE A 431 -8.94 -20.77 1.72
C PHE A 431 -7.49 -21.17 1.43
N CYS A 432 -7.07 -22.36 1.87
CA CYS A 432 -5.73 -22.88 1.60
C CYS A 432 -5.47 -23.06 0.10
N MET A 433 -6.44 -23.63 -0.63
CA MET A 433 -6.37 -23.77 -2.09
C MET A 433 -6.31 -22.41 -2.79
N ALA A 434 -7.12 -21.45 -2.35
CA ALA A 434 -7.15 -20.10 -2.90
C ALA A 434 -5.82 -19.37 -2.69
N ALA A 435 -5.23 -19.47 -1.49
CA ALA A 435 -3.94 -18.85 -1.15
C ALA A 435 -2.80 -19.37 -2.03
N ARG A 436 -2.73 -20.69 -2.24
CA ARG A 436 -1.78 -21.29 -3.18
C ARG A 436 -2.00 -20.79 -4.61
N GLY A 437 -3.24 -20.79 -5.08
CA GLY A 437 -3.56 -20.34 -6.43
C GLY A 437 -3.23 -18.87 -6.68
N TRP A 438 -3.40 -17.99 -5.68
CA TRP A 438 -2.96 -16.58 -5.78
C TRP A 438 -1.44 -16.43 -5.75
N SER A 439 -0.73 -17.22 -4.95
CA SER A 439 0.75 -17.26 -4.98
C SER A 439 1.29 -17.71 -6.32
N GLU A 440 0.72 -18.78 -6.89
CA GLU A 440 1.12 -19.28 -8.22
C GLU A 440 0.83 -18.22 -9.29
N CYS A 441 -0.36 -17.62 -9.26
CA CYS A 441 -0.74 -16.55 -10.17
C CYS A 441 0.23 -15.35 -10.12
N ALA A 442 0.60 -14.88 -8.92
CA ALA A 442 1.58 -13.81 -8.75
C ALA A 442 2.97 -14.19 -9.26
N SER A 443 3.39 -15.44 -9.07
CA SER A 443 4.71 -15.93 -9.51
C SER A 443 4.82 -16.05 -11.04
N PHE A 444 3.73 -16.39 -11.73
CA PHE A 444 3.74 -16.53 -13.19
C PHE A 444 3.81 -15.19 -13.94
N GLY A 445 3.48 -14.07 -13.29
CA GLY A 445 3.56 -12.74 -13.90
C GLY A 445 2.58 -12.50 -15.07
N ASN A 446 1.55 -13.34 -15.22
CA ASN A 446 0.57 -13.21 -16.30
C ASN A 446 -0.63 -12.34 -15.89
N PHE A 447 -0.64 -11.09 -16.34
CA PHE A 447 -1.69 -10.11 -16.04
C PHE A 447 -3.09 -10.54 -16.50
N ASP A 448 -3.22 -11.23 -17.64
CA ASP A 448 -4.52 -11.71 -18.13
C ASP A 448 -5.10 -12.81 -17.24
N LEU A 449 -4.24 -13.73 -16.77
CA LEU A 449 -4.63 -14.76 -15.81
C LEU A 449 -5.09 -14.13 -14.48
N TYR A 450 -4.33 -13.15 -13.98
CA TYR A 450 -4.68 -12.43 -12.75
C TYR A 450 -6.04 -11.73 -12.92
N LYS A 451 -6.23 -11.00 -14.03
CA LYS A 451 -7.47 -10.32 -14.36
C LYS A 451 -8.66 -11.28 -14.34
N ARG A 452 -8.58 -12.39 -15.07
CA ARG A 452 -9.67 -13.39 -15.12
C ARG A 452 -10.01 -13.92 -13.73
N ARG A 453 -9.01 -14.34 -12.95
CA ARG A 453 -9.20 -14.85 -11.59
C ARG A 453 -9.86 -13.83 -10.67
N PHE A 454 -9.45 -12.56 -10.77
CA PHE A 454 -10.00 -11.46 -9.99
C PHE A 454 -11.45 -11.17 -10.40
N GLU A 455 -11.70 -10.94 -11.70
CA GLU A 455 -13.01 -10.55 -12.23
C GLU A 455 -14.05 -11.64 -12.00
N GLU A 456 -13.71 -12.91 -12.18
CA GLU A 456 -14.61 -14.03 -11.86
C GLU A 456 -15.10 -14.03 -10.41
N THR A 457 -14.23 -13.64 -9.47
CA THR A 457 -14.59 -13.53 -8.05
C THR A 457 -15.32 -12.22 -7.77
N ALA A 458 -14.93 -11.11 -8.42
CA ALA A 458 -15.62 -9.84 -8.31
C ALA A 458 -17.06 -9.92 -8.83
N ASP A 459 -17.30 -10.69 -9.89
CA ASP A 459 -18.62 -10.89 -10.50
C ASP A 459 -19.57 -11.60 -9.56
N PHE A 460 -19.07 -12.57 -8.79
CA PHE A 460 -19.82 -13.21 -7.72
C PHE A 460 -20.29 -12.19 -6.66
N PHE A 461 -19.44 -11.24 -6.26
CA PHE A 461 -19.79 -10.22 -5.27
C PHE A 461 -20.52 -9.00 -5.82
N ARG A 462 -20.66 -8.87 -7.14
CA ARG A 462 -21.23 -7.68 -7.80
C ARG A 462 -22.57 -7.22 -7.21
N PRO A 463 -23.54 -8.11 -6.89
CA PRO A 463 -24.81 -7.70 -6.28
C PRO A 463 -24.70 -7.10 -4.86
N ARG A 464 -23.52 -7.20 -4.22
CA ARG A 464 -23.27 -6.80 -2.83
C ARG A 464 -22.40 -5.54 -2.72
N PHE A 465 -21.78 -5.08 -3.81
CA PHE A 465 -20.84 -3.96 -3.78
C PHE A 465 -21.47 -2.64 -3.31
N GLU A 466 -22.71 -2.34 -3.68
CA GLU A 466 -23.36 -1.09 -3.28
C GLU A 466 -23.51 -0.99 -1.75
N GLN A 467 -24.10 -2.04 -1.14
CA GLN A 467 -24.29 -2.12 0.30
C GLN A 467 -22.94 -2.14 1.05
N ALA A 468 -21.98 -2.90 0.54
CA ALA A 468 -20.65 -3.02 1.16
C ALA A 468 -19.84 -1.73 1.08
N THR A 469 -19.96 -0.97 -0.01
CA THR A 469 -19.28 0.32 -0.18
C THR A 469 -19.77 1.34 0.84
N GLN A 470 -21.09 1.40 1.08
CA GLN A 470 -21.66 2.30 2.08
C GLN A 470 -21.19 1.96 3.50
N LEU A 471 -21.17 0.67 3.86
CA LEU A 471 -20.74 0.24 5.19
C LEU A 471 -19.22 0.39 5.40
N GLY A 472 -18.42 -0.08 4.44
CA GLY A 472 -16.96 0.03 4.50
C GLY A 472 -16.47 1.49 4.52
N GLY A 473 -17.17 2.40 3.84
CA GLY A 473 -16.90 3.84 3.92
C GLY A 473 -17.12 4.41 5.33
N LYS A 474 -18.22 4.01 5.99
CA LYS A 474 -18.51 4.42 7.38
C LYS A 474 -17.47 3.89 8.36
N MET A 475 -17.06 2.63 8.21
CA MET A 475 -16.04 1.99 9.06
C MET A 475 -14.71 2.74 9.03
N ILE A 476 -14.19 3.00 7.83
CA ILE A 476 -12.89 3.67 7.67
C ILE A 476 -12.94 5.10 8.19
N LYS A 477 -14.05 5.80 7.93
CA LYS A 477 -14.24 7.16 8.46
C LYS A 477 -14.23 7.16 9.99
N ALA A 478 -14.95 6.25 10.64
CA ALA A 478 -14.99 6.16 12.09
C ALA A 478 -13.60 5.89 12.70
N ILE A 479 -12.79 5.03 12.06
CA ILE A 479 -11.41 4.76 12.49
C ILE A 479 -10.53 6.00 12.32
N GLN A 480 -10.62 6.67 11.18
CA GLN A 480 -9.88 7.91 10.91
C GLN A 480 -10.26 9.02 11.91
N ASP A 481 -11.55 9.16 12.22
CA ASP A 481 -12.05 10.14 13.19
C ASP A 481 -11.62 9.81 14.63
N ALA A 482 -11.58 8.51 15.01
CA ALA A 482 -11.08 8.07 16.32
C ALA A 482 -9.58 8.34 16.49
N GLN A 483 -8.82 8.30 15.39
CA GLN A 483 -7.38 8.60 15.38
C GLN A 483 -7.09 10.10 15.33
N GLY A 484 -7.86 10.90 14.59
CA GLY A 484 -7.67 12.36 14.52
C GLY A 484 -8.04 13.12 15.81
N ARG A 485 -8.66 12.44 16.78
CA ARG A 485 -8.91 12.94 18.14
C ARG A 485 -7.80 12.61 19.14
N ARG A 486 -6.78 11.85 18.72
CA ARG A 486 -5.54 11.61 19.47
C ARG A 486 -4.45 12.52 18.92
#